data_AF-A0A7V4MR55-F1
#
_entry.id   AF-A0A7V4MR55-F1
#
_cell.length_a   1.000
_cell.length_b   1.000
_cell.length_c   1.000
_cell.angle_alpha   90.00
_cell.angle_beta   90.00
_cell.angle_gamma   90.00
#
_symmetry.space_group_name_H-M   'P 1'
#
loop_
_entity.id
_entity.type
_entity.pdbx_description
1 polymer ?
#
loop_
_entity_poly.entity_id
_entity_poly.type
_entity_poly.pdbx_seq_one_letter_code
_entity_poly.pdbx_strand_id
1 'polypeptide(L)' 'MTLLRFPDSFLWGAATASYQIEGASTADGRGESIWDRFSHTP' A
#
# COMPACT_ATOMS: atom_id res chain seq x y z
N MET A 1 -33.07 -6.95 5.69
CA MET A 1 -31.59 -6.86 5.75
C MET A 1 -31.15 -7.18 7.16
N THR A 2 -30.20 -8.09 7.33
CA THR A 2 -29.69 -8.47 8.66
C THR A 2 -28.44 -7.65 8.97
N LEU A 3 -28.35 -7.12 10.20
CA LEU A 3 -27.18 -6.38 10.68
C LEU A 3 -26.03 -7.34 10.96
N LEU A 4 -24.86 -7.05 10.37
CA LEU A 4 -23.61 -7.71 10.73
C LEU A 4 -23.17 -7.19 12.12
N ARG A 5 -22.91 -8.10 13.07
CA ARG A 5 -22.38 -7.79 14.40
C ARG A 5 -21.03 -8.47 14.60
N PHE A 6 -20.06 -7.73 15.11
CA PHE A 6 -18.69 -8.19 15.39
C PHE A 6 -18.44 -8.15 16.91
N PRO A 7 -17.51 -8.96 17.44
CA PRO A 7 -17.11 -8.89 18.85
C PRO A 7 -16.56 -7.51 19.23
N ASP A 8 -16.68 -7.14 20.51
CA ASP A 8 -16.22 -5.83 21.03
C ASP A 8 -14.73 -5.57 20.79
N SER A 9 -13.92 -6.63 20.72
CA SER A 9 -12.48 -6.56 20.48
C SER A 9 -12.09 -6.68 19.01
N PHE A 10 -13.05 -6.62 18.08
CA PHE A 10 -12.75 -6.75 16.65
C PHE A 10 -12.06 -5.49 16.14
N LEU A 11 -10.88 -5.65 15.54
CA LEU A 11 -10.13 -4.54 14.98
C LEU A 11 -10.46 -4.36 13.50
N TRP A 12 -10.95 -3.18 13.17
CA TRP A 12 -11.09 -2.73 11.80
C TRP A 12 -9.92 -1.86 11.41
N GLY A 13 -9.42 -2.07 10.21
CA GLY A 13 -8.35 -1.26 9.65
C GLY A 13 -8.37 -1.31 8.14
N ALA A 14 -7.54 -0.46 7.55
CA ALA A 14 -7.18 -0.49 6.15
C ALA A 14 -5.66 -0.60 6.03
N ALA A 15 -5.17 -1.11 4.91
CA ALA A 15 -3.75 -1.28 4.66
C ALA A 15 -3.40 -0.83 3.24
N THR A 16 -2.16 -0.37 3.08
CA THR A 16 -1.55 0.01 1.81
C THR A 16 -0.10 -0.49 1.77
N ALA A 17 0.52 -0.48 0.60
CA ALA A 17 1.96 -0.69 0.45
C ALA A 17 2.59 0.51 -0.26
N SER A 18 3.82 0.87 0.15
CA SER A 18 4.50 2.08 -0.30
C SER A 18 4.53 2.24 -1.82
N TYR A 19 5.02 1.23 -2.55
CA TYR A 19 5.12 1.30 -4.01
C TYR A 19 3.76 1.50 -4.71
N GLN A 20 2.66 1.03 -4.11
CA GLN A 20 1.33 1.13 -4.69
C GLN A 20 0.73 2.54 -4.59
N ILE A 21 1.11 3.33 -3.57
CA ILE A 21 0.39 4.58 -3.25
C ILE A 21 1.26 5.82 -3.07
N GLU A 22 2.55 5.69 -2.74
CA GLU A 22 3.37 6.87 -2.41
C GLU A 22 3.77 7.67 -3.66
N GLY A 23 4.04 7.00 -4.77
CA GLY A 23 4.63 7.64 -5.94
C GLY A 23 6.05 8.14 -5.66
N ALA A 24 6.37 9.35 -6.14
CA ALA A 24 7.63 10.06 -5.87
C ALA A 24 8.90 9.18 -5.95
N SER A 25 8.97 8.31 -6.97
CA SER A 25 9.97 7.23 -7.01
C SER A 25 11.42 7.68 -7.14
N THR A 26 11.65 8.92 -7.55
CA THR A 26 12.98 9.54 -7.73
C THR A 26 13.20 10.80 -6.90
N ALA A 27 12.25 11.15 -6.02
CA ALA A 27 12.32 12.37 -5.22
C ALA A 27 13.26 12.20 -4.00
N ASP A 28 13.79 13.32 -3.52
CA ASP A 28 14.42 13.46 -2.19
C ASP A 28 15.51 12.43 -1.85
N GLY A 29 16.23 11.93 -2.86
CA GLY A 29 17.30 10.95 -2.68
C GLY A 29 16.83 9.53 -2.39
N ARG A 30 15.54 9.22 -2.65
CA ARG A 30 15.03 7.84 -2.58
C ARG A 30 15.84 6.91 -3.49
N GLY A 31 16.27 5.77 -2.95
CA GLY A 31 16.92 4.71 -3.70
C GLY A 31 15.94 3.91 -4.58
N GLU A 32 16.43 3.44 -5.72
CA GLU A 32 15.69 2.57 -6.65
C GLU A 32 15.31 1.25 -5.96
N SER A 33 14.04 0.85 -6.06
CA SER A 33 13.56 -0.47 -5.66
C SER A 33 13.50 -1.43 -6.85
N ILE A 34 13.38 -2.74 -6.57
CA ILE A 34 13.20 -3.74 -7.63
C ILE A 34 11.94 -3.50 -8.47
N TRP A 35 10.89 -2.93 -7.85
CA TRP A 35 9.63 -2.63 -8.53
C TRP A 35 9.76 -1.45 -9.49
N ASP A 36 10.58 -0.45 -9.15
CA ASP A 36 10.93 0.63 -10.08
C ASP A 36 11.59 0.05 -11.34
N ARG A 37 12.59 -0.81 -11.16
CA ARG A 37 13.29 -1.43 -12.29
C ARG A 37 12.38 -2.29 -13.15
N PHE A 38 11.58 -3.15 -12.50
CA PHE A 38 10.68 -4.07 -13.19
C PHE A 38 9.64 -3.32 -14.03
N SER A 39 9.00 -2.29 -13.47
CA SER A 39 7.92 -1.57 -14.15
C SER A 39 8.38 -0.63 -15.26
N HIS A 40 9.65 -0.22 -15.26
CA HIS A 40 10.25 0.60 -16.33
C HIS A 40 10.96 -0.24 -17.40
N THR A 41 10.89 -1.57 -17.31
CA THR A 41 11.38 -2.48 -18.35
C THR A 41 10.23 -2.78 -19.33
N PRO A 42 10.38 -2.52 -20.66
CA PRO A 42 9.34 -2.74 -21.66
C PRO A 42 8.86 -4.19 -21.78
#